data_AF-A0A2V6UZE8-F1
#
_entry.id   AF-A0A2V6UZE8-F1
#
_cell.length_a   1.000
_cell.length_b   1.000
_cell.length_c   1.000
_cell.angle_alpha   90.00
_cell.angle_beta   90.00
_cell.angle_gamma   90.00
#
_symmetry.space_group_name_H-M   'P 1'
#
loop_
_entity.id
_entity.type
_entity.pdbx_description
1 polymer ?
#
loop_
_entity_poly.entity_id
_entity_poly.type
_entity_poly.pdbx_seq_one_letter_code
_entity_poly.pdbx_strand_id
1 'polypeptide(L)'
;MADDVQSELERLRAENAALKVSSVRRGAVSLKVSEKGGVSVYGLGRFPVTLYKEQWAKLLDLADEIRAFIKAHDAELKSKPQ
;
A
#
# COMPACT_ATOMS: atom_id res chain seq x y z
N MET A 1 -1.57 16.98 -31.97
CA MET A 1 -0.70 15.96 -31.34
C MET A 1 -0.28 16.38 -29.93
N ALA A 2 0.20 17.61 -29.70
CA ALA A 2 0.54 18.08 -28.35
C ALA A 2 -0.68 18.20 -27.41
N ASP A 3 -1.78 18.79 -27.90
CA ASP A 3 -3.05 18.90 -27.15
C ASP A 3 -3.67 17.54 -26.77
N ASP A 4 -3.57 16.56 -27.66
CA ASP A 4 -4.16 15.23 -27.49
C ASP A 4 -3.43 14.44 -26.37
N VAL A 5 -2.10 14.54 -26.35
CA VAL A 5 -1.26 13.96 -25.31
C VAL A 5 -1.46 14.66 -23.96
N GLN A 6 -1.64 15.98 -23.95
CA GLN A 6 -1.92 16.72 -22.72
C GLN A 6 -3.29 16.36 -22.14
N SER A 7 -4.32 16.28 -22.99
CA SER A 7 -5.66 15.84 -22.64
C SER A 7 -5.67 14.43 -22.03
N GLU A 8 -4.95 13.50 -22.64
CA GLU A 8 -4.88 12.13 -22.17
C GLU A 8 -4.11 12.01 -20.84
N LEU A 9 -3.06 12.82 -20.67
CA LEU A 9 -2.30 12.90 -19.42
C LEU A 9 -3.14 13.47 -18.26
N GLU A 10 -3.96 14.49 -18.53
CA GLU A 10 -4.87 15.06 -17.54
C GLU A 10 -5.98 14.06 -17.16
N ARG A 11 -6.55 13.36 -18.15
CA ARG A 11 -7.53 12.30 -17.93
C ARG A 11 -6.96 11.16 -17.08
N LEU A 12 -5.77 10.66 -17.41
CA LEU A 12 -5.10 9.59 -16.67
C LEU A 12 -4.72 10.02 -15.25
N ARG A 13 -4.39 11.30 -15.03
CA ARG A 13 -4.14 11.86 -13.69
C ARG A 13 -5.43 11.96 -12.87
N ALA A 14 -6.53 12.40 -13.48
CA ALA A 14 -7.84 12.48 -12.84
C ALA A 14 -8.36 11.08 -12.46
N GLU A 15 -8.21 10.10 -13.36
CA GLU A 15 -8.59 8.70 -13.10
C GLU A 15 -7.72 8.07 -12.00
N ASN A 16 -6.40 8.32 -12.01
CA ASN A 16 -5.52 7.93 -10.91
C ASN A 16 -5.93 8.57 -9.57
N ALA A 17 -6.32 9.84 -9.57
CA ALA A 17 -6.77 10.52 -8.36
C ALA A 17 -8.09 9.93 -7.84
N ALA A 18 -9.05 9.67 -8.73
CA ALA A 18 -10.31 9.03 -8.39
C ALA A 18 -10.12 7.60 -7.86
N LEU A 19 -9.24 6.82 -8.49
CA LEU A 19 -8.90 5.46 -8.06
C LEU A 19 -8.24 5.46 -6.67
N LYS A 20 -7.29 6.37 -6.43
CA LYS A 20 -6.67 6.55 -5.10
C LYS A 20 -7.69 6.92 -4.02
N VAL A 21 -8.64 7.80 -4.32
CA VAL A 21 -9.73 8.17 -3.39
C VAL A 21 -10.64 6.96 -3.14
N SER A 22 -10.94 6.16 -4.17
CA SER A 22 -11.79 4.97 -4.05
C SER A 22 -11.12 3.83 -3.26
N SER A 23 -9.80 3.66 -3.36
CA SER A 23 -9.05 2.68 -2.57
C SER A 23 -8.93 3.07 -1.10
N VAL A 24 -8.79 4.38 -0.83
CA VAL A 24 -8.79 4.92 0.55
C VAL A 24 -10.14 4.76 1.22
N ARG A 25 -11.26 4.88 0.47
CA ARG A 25 -12.62 4.78 1.01
C ARG A 25 -13.11 3.36 1.30
N ARG A 26 -12.41 2.31 0.85
CA ARG A 26 -12.88 0.91 0.97
C ARG A 26 -12.07 0.02 1.90
N GLY A 27 -11.13 0.56 2.68
CA GLY A 27 -10.23 -0.28 3.49
C GLY A 27 -9.46 -1.31 2.66
N ALA A 28 -9.43 -1.12 1.34
CA ALA A 28 -8.87 -2.08 0.39
C ALA A 28 -7.36 -1.87 0.35
N VAL A 29 -6.62 -2.91 0.73
CA VAL A 29 -5.16 -2.92 0.63
C VAL A 29 -4.77 -2.86 -0.84
N SER A 30 -3.88 -1.94 -1.20
CA SER A 30 -3.37 -1.79 -2.56
C SER A 30 -1.84 -1.67 -2.58
N LEU A 31 -1.22 -2.13 -3.67
CA LEU A 31 0.22 -2.12 -3.86
C LEU A 31 0.60 -1.19 -5.01
N LYS A 32 1.70 -0.44 -4.85
CA LYS A 32 2.27 0.40 -5.90
C LYS A 32 3.80 0.37 -5.87
N VAL A 33 4.44 0.32 -7.04
CA VAL A 33 5.87 0.60 -7.17
C VAL A 33 6.07 2.12 -7.27
N SER A 34 6.92 2.65 -6.40
CA SER A 34 7.28 4.06 -6.37
C SER A 34 8.33 4.39 -7.43
N GLU A 35 8.41 5.65 -7.85
CA GLU A 35 9.41 6.15 -8.80
C GLU A 35 10.85 5.96 -8.31
N LYS A 36 11.04 5.82 -6.99
CA LYS A 36 12.33 5.56 -6.35
C LYS A 36 12.67 4.06 -6.26
N GLY A 37 11.84 3.17 -6.82
CA GLY A 37 12.09 1.73 -6.86
C GLY A 37 11.65 0.93 -5.62
N GLY A 38 10.96 1.55 -4.66
CA GLY A 38 10.37 0.86 -3.51
C GLY A 38 8.95 0.37 -3.79
N VAL A 39 8.51 -0.70 -3.11
CA VAL A 39 7.13 -1.20 -3.13
C VAL A 39 6.38 -0.66 -1.91
N SER A 40 5.27 0.02 -2.17
CA SER A 40 4.41 0.66 -1.17
C SER A 40 3.09 -0.10 -1.02
N VAL A 41 2.70 -0.39 0.23
CA VAL A 41 1.38 -0.93 0.59
C VAL A 41 0.54 0.17 1.23
N TYR A 42 -0.65 0.40 0.67
CA TYR A 42 -1.64 1.36 1.15
C TYR A 42 -2.81 0.64 1.83
N GLY A 43 -3.62 1.37 2.61
CA GLY A 43 -4.84 0.86 3.22
C GLY A 43 -4.68 0.25 4.62
N LEU A 44 -3.45 0.16 5.15
CA LEU A 44 -3.18 -0.34 6.51
C LEU A 44 -3.17 0.77 7.58
N GLY A 45 -3.19 2.05 7.20
CA GLY A 45 -3.12 3.18 8.12
C GLY A 45 -3.06 4.52 7.40
N ARG A 46 -2.69 5.58 8.12
CA ARG A 46 -2.61 6.96 7.58
C ARG A 46 -1.53 7.11 6.50
N PHE A 47 -0.46 6.35 6.60
CA PHE A 47 0.69 6.42 5.70
C PHE A 47 0.95 5.05 5.07
N PRO A 48 1.40 5.01 3.81
CA PRO A 48 1.80 3.76 3.18
C PRO A 48 3.08 3.22 3.81
N VAL A 49 3.18 1.89 3.89
CA VAL A 49 4.43 1.21 4.25
C VAL A 49 5.21 0.97 2.97
N THR A 50 6.40 1.56 2.86
CA THR A 50 7.26 1.43 1.66
C THR A 50 8.57 0.78 2.05
N LEU A 51 8.91 -0.33 1.40
CA LEU A 51 10.19 -1.02 1.55
C LEU A 51 10.77 -1.34 0.17
N TYR A 52 12.10 -1.47 0.09
CA TYR A 52 12.76 -1.99 -1.11
C TYR A 52 12.55 -3.50 -1.24
N LYS A 53 12.73 -4.03 -2.45
CA LYS A 53 12.50 -5.45 -2.79
C LYS A 53 13.15 -6.42 -1.78
N GLU A 54 14.41 -6.16 -1.42
CA GLU A 54 15.19 -7.08 -0.58
C GLU A 54 14.74 -7.04 0.88
N GLN A 55 14.18 -5.91 1.31
CA GLN A 55 13.56 -5.77 2.62
C GLN A 55 12.21 -6.48 2.67
N TRP A 56 11.42 -6.39 1.59
CA TRP A 56 10.17 -7.16 1.46
C TRP A 56 10.43 -8.66 1.48
N ALA A 57 11.41 -9.14 0.71
CA ALA A 57 11.77 -10.56 0.70
C ALA A 57 12.07 -11.05 2.13
N LYS A 58 12.98 -10.38 2.85
CA LYS A 58 13.31 -10.72 4.24
C LYS A 58 12.12 -10.66 5.18
N LEU A 59 11.25 -9.65 5.06
CA LEU A 59 10.05 -9.54 5.90
C LEU A 59 9.06 -10.67 5.62
N LEU A 60 8.89 -11.05 4.36
CA LEU A 60 7.99 -12.13 3.94
C LEU A 60 8.52 -13.50 4.36
N ASP A 61 9.83 -13.71 4.36
CA ASP A 61 10.46 -14.91 4.91
C ASP A 61 10.17 -15.08 6.41
N LEU A 62 9.95 -13.98 7.14
CA LEU A 62 9.59 -13.96 8.56
C LEU A 62 8.07 -13.99 8.81
N ALA A 63 7.23 -14.11 7.78
CA ALA A 63 5.78 -13.93 7.93
C ALA A 63 5.15 -14.91 8.92
N ASP A 64 5.58 -16.17 8.94
CA ASP A 64 5.04 -17.17 9.87
C ASP A 64 5.47 -16.92 11.31
N GLU A 65 6.71 -16.49 11.53
CA GLU A 65 7.23 -16.10 12.84
C GLU A 65 6.47 -14.89 13.39
N ILE A 66 6.23 -13.87 12.55
CA ILE A 66 5.43 -12.69 12.92
C ILE A 66 4.02 -13.11 13.33
N ARG A 67 3.37 -14.01 12.59
CA ARG A 67 2.03 -14.52 12.93
C ARG A 67 2.03 -15.28 14.26
N ALA A 68 3.02 -16.14 14.49
CA ALA A 68 3.17 -16.89 15.72
C ALA A 68 3.41 -15.95 16.92
N PHE A 69 4.26 -14.95 16.76
CA PHE A 69 4.57 -13.95 17.78
C PHE A 69 3.33 -13.13 18.14
N ILE A 70 2.57 -12.64 17.16
CA ILE A 70 1.30 -11.92 17.40
C ILE A 70 0.33 -12.79 18.21
N LYS A 71 0.18 -14.07 17.83
CA LYS A 71 -0.72 -15.00 18.54
C LYS A 71 -0.28 -15.25 19.98
N ALA A 72 1.03 -15.40 20.21
CA ALA A 72 1.57 -15.61 21.55
C ALA A 72 1.33 -14.41 22.48
N HIS A 73 1.30 -13.20 21.93
CA HIS A 73 1.14 -11.94 22.66
C HIS A 73 -0.24 -11.29 22.48
N ASP A 74 -1.26 -12.04 22.04
CA ASP A 74 -2.58 -11.49 21.69
C ASP A 74 -3.21 -10.64 22.82
N ALA A 75 -3.04 -11.07 24.07
CA ALA A 75 -3.54 -10.36 25.25
C ALA A 75 -2.87 -9.00 25.52
N GLU A 76 -1.65 -8.79 25.00
CA GLU A 76 -0.89 -7.54 25.15
C GLU A 76 -1.17 -6.56 24.00
N LEU A 77 -1.69 -7.06 22.87
CA LEU A 77 -1.88 -6.29 21.66
C LEU A 77 -3.27 -5.64 21.62
N LYS A 78 -3.30 -4.36 21.25
CA LYS A 78 -4.55 -3.62 21.04
C LYS A 78 -5.12 -3.93 19.66
N SER A 79 -6.36 -4.41 19.61
CA SER A 79 -7.13 -4.48 18.37
C SER A 79 -7.80 -3.15 18.08
N LYS A 80 -7.71 -2.67 16.83
CA LYS A 80 -8.48 -1.51 16.37
C LYS A 80 -9.78 -2.02 15.73
N PRO A 81 -10.95 -1.46 16.06
CA PRO A 81 -12.17 -1.77 15.32
C PRO A 81 -11.97 -1.37 13.84
N GLN A 82 -12.37 -2.28 12.94
CA GLN A 82 -12.28 -2.10 11.48
C GLN A 82 -13.10 -0.90 11.00
#